data_AF-A0A440KFS6-F1
#
_entry.id   AF-A0A440KFS6-F1
#
_cell.length_a   1.000
_cell.length_b   1.000
_cell.length_c   1.000
_cell.angle_alpha   90.00
_cell.angle_beta   90.00
_cell.angle_gamma   90.00
#
_symmetry.space_group_name_H-M   'P 1'
#
loop_
_entity.id
_entity.type
_entity.pdbx_description
1 polymer ?
#
loop_
_entity_poly.entity_id
_entity_poly.type
_entity_poly.pdbx_seq_one_letter_code
_entity_poly.pdbx_strand_id
1 'polypeptide(L)'
;MTIPTLADYMQFVEGRMKAACGEMMDSDLATRLSAVFNSTAVSDTDLFNFIAYGHGCHALAEAFRERGDISNAGFFHAMGQDLLSKAANALGDLMAIGIQQAGMARH
;
A
#
# COMPACT_ATOMS: atom_id res chain seq x y z
N MET A 1 -16.02 20.89 5.92
CA MET A 1 -15.54 19.64 5.30
C MET A 1 -14.03 19.63 5.44
N THR A 2 -13.48 18.76 6.28
CA THR A 2 -12.03 18.65 6.52
C THR A 2 -11.39 17.82 5.40
N ILE A 3 -10.20 18.23 4.96
CA ILE A 3 -9.43 17.47 3.97
C ILE A 3 -8.89 16.21 4.68
N PRO A 4 -9.09 15.00 4.13
CA PRO A 4 -8.60 13.76 4.74
C PRO A 4 -7.08 13.79 4.89
N THR A 5 -6.59 13.34 6.04
CA THR A 5 -5.16 13.10 6.27
C THR A 5 -4.73 11.76 5.68
N LEU A 6 -3.42 11.52 5.59
CA LEU A 6 -2.88 10.21 5.23
C LEU A 6 -3.33 9.12 6.21
N ALA A 7 -3.44 9.44 7.50
CA ALA A 7 -3.93 8.50 8.50
C ALA A 7 -5.39 8.12 8.25
N ASP A 8 -6.23 9.09 7.88
CA ASP A 8 -7.63 8.82 7.50
C ASP A 8 -7.71 7.92 6.27
N TYR A 9 -6.83 8.15 5.28
CA TYR A 9 -6.75 7.33 4.09
C TYR A 9 -6.30 5.89 4.39
N MET A 10 -5.29 5.72 5.25
CA MET A 10 -4.82 4.40 5.67
C MET A 10 -5.90 3.62 6.42
N GLN A 11 -6.61 4.27 7.35
CA GLN A 11 -7.74 3.66 8.06
C GLN A 11 -8.87 3.26 7.11
N PHE A 12 -9.17 4.09 6.11
CA PHE A 12 -10.17 3.78 5.09
C PHE A 12 -9.80 2.53 4.27
N VAL A 13 -8.55 2.44 3.80
CA VAL A 13 -8.07 1.26 3.05
C VAL A 13 -8.06 0.01 3.94
N GLU A 14 -7.57 0.13 5.18
CA GLU A 14 -7.56 -0.97 6.16
C GLU A 14 -8.97 -1.53 6.40
N GLY A 15 -9.95 -0.65 6.66
CA GLY A 15 -11.33 -1.05 6.91
C GLY A 15 -11.94 -1.82 5.73
N ARG A 16 -11.71 -1.35 4.50
CA ARG A 16 -12.15 -2.03 3.28
C ARG A 16 -11.48 -3.39 3.09
N MET A 17 -10.18 -3.47 3.36
CA MET A 17 -9.43 -4.72 3.25
C MET A 17 -9.90 -5.76 4.28
N LYS A 18 -10.10 -5.37 5.54
CA LYS A 18 -10.64 -6.27 6.57
C LYS A 18 -12.05 -6.75 6.25
N ALA A 19 -12.91 -5.88 5.71
CA ALA A 19 -14.26 -6.27 5.29
C ALA A 19 -14.26 -7.32 4.16
N ALA A 20 -13.25 -7.29 3.27
CA ALA A 20 -13.06 -8.34 2.27
C ALA A 20 -12.73 -9.72 2.89
N CYS A 21 -12.30 -9.78 4.15
CA CYS A 21 -12.16 -11.02 4.89
C CYS A 21 -13.54 -11.49 5.37
N GLY A 22 -14.23 -12.30 4.57
CA GLY A 22 -15.51 -12.92 4.93
C GLY A 22 -16.70 -12.53 4.06
N GLU A 23 -16.53 -11.53 3.21
CA GLU A 23 -17.45 -11.17 2.13
C GLU A 23 -16.74 -11.29 0.78
N MET A 24 -17.49 -11.23 -0.32
CA MET A 24 -16.87 -11.15 -1.64
C MET A 24 -16.12 -9.82 -1.72
N MET A 25 -14.81 -9.87 -2.00
CA MET A 25 -13.99 -8.67 -2.12
C MET A 25 -14.63 -7.69 -3.11
N ASP A 26 -14.85 -6.46 -2.64
CA ASP A 26 -15.40 -5.37 -3.46
C ASP A 26 -14.59 -5.24 -4.76
N SER A 27 -15.27 -5.26 -5.91
CA SER A 27 -14.62 -5.26 -7.23
C SER A 27 -13.83 -3.97 -7.48
N ASP A 28 -14.27 -2.84 -6.93
CA ASP A 28 -13.49 -1.59 -6.96
C ASP A 28 -12.21 -1.72 -6.14
N LEU A 29 -12.28 -2.31 -4.94
CA LEU A 29 -11.12 -2.55 -4.10
C LEU A 29 -10.10 -3.48 -4.77
N ALA A 30 -10.58 -4.57 -5.38
CA ALA A 30 -9.74 -5.53 -6.10
C ALA A 30 -9.06 -4.88 -7.30
N THR A 31 -9.81 -4.08 -8.07
CA THR A 31 -9.28 -3.34 -9.22
C THR A 31 -8.21 -2.34 -8.78
N ARG A 32 -8.45 -1.59 -7.70
CA ARG A 32 -7.47 -0.63 -7.18
C ARG A 32 -6.25 -1.30 -6.59
N LEU A 33 -6.40 -2.37 -5.82
CA LEU A 33 -5.28 -3.14 -5.29
C LEU A 33 -4.41 -3.66 -6.44
N SER A 34 -5.04 -4.21 -7.48
CA SER A 34 -4.32 -4.68 -8.68
C SER A 34 -3.58 -3.53 -9.38
N ALA A 35 -4.22 -2.37 -9.55
CA ALA A 35 -3.59 -1.20 -10.16
C ALA A 35 -2.38 -0.70 -9.35
N VAL A 36 -2.51 -0.60 -8.02
CA VAL A 36 -1.41 -0.21 -7.13
C VAL A 36 -0.30 -1.25 -7.17
N PHE A 37 -0.65 -2.54 -7.07
CA PHE A 37 0.32 -3.63 -7.11
C PHE A 37 1.09 -3.69 -8.42
N ASN A 38 0.49 -3.32 -9.56
CA ASN A 38 1.17 -3.30 -10.85
C ASN A 38 1.78 -1.93 -11.22
N SER A 39 1.65 -0.91 -10.37
CA SER A 39 2.24 0.40 -10.62
C SER A 39 3.77 0.32 -10.61
N THR A 40 4.38 0.94 -11.62
CA THR A 40 5.82 1.20 -11.72
C THR A 40 6.10 2.71 -11.63
N ALA A 41 5.08 3.51 -11.32
CA ALA A 41 5.22 4.95 -11.22
C ALA A 41 5.88 5.35 -9.89
N VAL A 42 6.61 6.46 -9.94
CA VAL A 42 7.28 7.06 -8.79
C VAL A 42 6.75 8.49 -8.65
N SER A 43 5.70 8.61 -7.85
CA SER A 43 5.10 9.88 -7.44
C SER A 43 4.76 9.83 -5.95
N ASP A 44 4.54 10.99 -5.32
CA ASP A 44 4.08 11.05 -3.92
C ASP A 44 2.78 10.26 -3.71
N THR A 45 1.87 10.31 -4.69
CA THR A 45 0.62 9.55 -4.67
C THR A 45 0.86 8.04 -4.71
N ASP A 46 1.79 7.57 -5.55
CA ASP A 46 2.15 6.15 -5.62
C ASP A 46 2.81 5.68 -4.31
N LEU A 47 3.72 6.50 -3.75
CA LEU A 47 4.33 6.23 -2.45
C LEU A 47 3.27 6.03 -1.36
N PHE A 48 2.31 6.95 -1.25
CA PHE A 48 1.24 6.83 -0.26
C PHE A 48 0.32 5.64 -0.53
N ASN A 49 0.03 5.32 -1.80
CA ASN A 49 -0.75 4.14 -2.17
C ASN A 49 -0.02 2.85 -1.79
N PHE A 50 1.28 2.74 -2.04
CA PHE A 50 2.08 1.57 -1.64
C PHE A 50 2.04 1.36 -0.13
N ILE A 51 2.16 2.43 0.66
CA ILE A 51 2.08 2.35 2.13
C ILE A 51 0.67 1.93 2.58
N ALA A 52 -0.36 2.61 2.07
CA ALA A 52 -1.75 2.36 2.50
C ALA A 52 -2.24 0.96 2.13
N TYR A 53 -1.99 0.51 0.89
CA TYR A 53 -2.39 -0.83 0.46
C TYR A 53 -1.49 -1.91 1.08
N GLY A 54 -0.20 -1.64 1.30
CA GLY A 54 0.68 -2.56 2.02
C GLY A 54 0.20 -2.82 3.45
N HIS A 55 -0.18 -1.77 4.16
CA HIS A 55 -0.80 -1.88 5.49
C HIS A 55 -2.13 -2.62 5.45
N GLY A 56 -3.01 -2.28 4.48
CA GLY A 56 -4.28 -2.96 4.28
C GLY A 56 -4.13 -4.47 4.00
N CYS A 57 -3.12 -4.87 3.22
CA CYS A 57 -2.79 -6.27 2.95
C CYS A 57 -2.36 -7.01 4.22
N HIS A 58 -1.59 -6.39 5.11
CA HIS A 58 -1.23 -7.00 6.40
C HIS A 58 -2.45 -7.17 7.31
N ALA A 59 -3.31 -6.16 7.39
CA ALA A 59 -4.57 -6.23 8.11
C ALA A 59 -5.49 -7.36 7.61
N LEU A 60 -5.58 -7.53 6.29
CA LEU A 60 -6.32 -8.63 5.68
C LEU A 60 -5.67 -9.99 5.97
N ALA A 61 -4.34 -10.06 5.91
CA ALA A 61 -3.61 -11.27 6.26
C ALA A 61 -3.86 -11.70 7.71
N GLU A 62 -3.89 -10.76 8.67
CA GLU A 62 -4.24 -11.02 10.06
C GLU A 62 -5.67 -11.56 10.20
N ALA A 63 -6.65 -10.93 9.54
CA ALA A 63 -8.04 -11.40 9.54
C ALA A 63 -8.17 -12.83 8.98
N PHE A 64 -7.39 -13.19 7.96
CA PHE A 64 -7.35 -14.57 7.46
C PHE A 64 -6.70 -15.55 8.44
N ARG A 65 -5.62 -15.15 9.15
CA ARG A 65 -5.01 -15.98 10.21
C ARG A 65 -6.01 -16.28 11.32
N GLU A 66 -6.77 -15.28 11.76
CA GLU A 66 -7.79 -15.43 12.79
C GLU A 66 -8.90 -16.42 12.40
N ARG A 67 -9.17 -16.57 11.10
CA ARG A 67 -10.12 -17.55 10.54
C ARG A 67 -9.50 -18.91 10.22
N GLY A 68 -8.20 -19.08 10.41
CA GLY A 68 -7.47 -20.31 10.08
C GLY A 68 -7.14 -20.47 8.60
N ASP A 69 -7.36 -19.47 7.76
CA ASP A 69 -7.00 -19.49 6.33
C ASP A 69 -5.55 -19.04 6.14
N ILE A 70 -4.63 -19.97 6.43
CA ILE A 70 -3.18 -19.69 6.40
C ILE A 70 -2.67 -19.40 4.99
N SER A 71 -3.31 -19.96 3.96
CA SER A 71 -2.92 -19.76 2.56
C SER A 71 -3.14 -18.31 2.14
N ASN A 72 -4.36 -17.79 2.32
CA ASN A 72 -4.67 -16.40 1.99
C ASN A 72 -3.92 -15.44 2.92
N ALA A 73 -3.74 -15.78 4.19
CA ALA A 73 -2.89 -15.01 5.09
C ALA A 73 -1.44 -14.87 4.57
N GLY A 74 -0.85 -15.97 4.10
CA GLY A 74 0.50 -15.95 3.52
C GLY A 74 0.57 -15.10 2.26
N PHE A 75 -0.41 -15.25 1.36
CA PHE A 75 -0.51 -14.48 0.12
C PHE A 75 -0.59 -12.96 0.38
N PHE A 76 -1.53 -12.52 1.19
CA PHE A 76 -1.71 -11.09 1.48
C PHE A 76 -0.56 -10.52 2.31
N HIS A 77 0.07 -11.32 3.17
CA HIS A 77 1.27 -10.89 3.87
C HIS A 77 2.42 -10.62 2.89
N ALA A 78 2.69 -11.54 1.96
CA ALA A 78 3.74 -11.37 0.96
C ALA A 78 3.45 -10.17 0.03
N MET A 79 2.20 -9.99 -0.38
CA MET A 79 1.78 -8.83 -1.17
C MET A 79 2.02 -7.52 -0.41
N GLY A 80 1.71 -7.49 0.89
CA GLY A 80 1.97 -6.33 1.75
C GLY A 80 3.46 -5.98 1.83
N GLN A 81 4.34 -6.98 1.94
CA GLN A 81 5.80 -6.79 1.95
C GLN A 81 6.33 -6.27 0.60
N ASP A 82 5.80 -6.74 -0.52
CA ASP A 82 6.17 -6.24 -1.85
C ASP A 82 5.80 -4.76 -2.02
N LEU A 83 4.59 -4.39 -1.60
CA LEU A 83 4.13 -3.00 -1.63
C LEU A 83 5.01 -2.08 -0.75
N LEU A 84 5.39 -2.52 0.46
CA LEU A 84 6.31 -1.74 1.30
C LEU A 84 7.71 -1.63 0.69
N SER A 85 8.18 -2.66 -0.01
CA SER A 85 9.44 -2.61 -0.74
C SER A 85 9.38 -1.59 -1.88
N LYS A 86 8.25 -1.52 -2.60
CA LYS A 86 7.99 -0.49 -3.62
C LYS A 86 7.94 0.92 -3.01
N ALA A 87 7.33 1.07 -1.84
CA ALA A 87 7.34 2.33 -1.11
C ALA A 87 8.77 2.79 -0.77
N ALA A 88 9.62 1.88 -0.27
CA ALA A 88 11.00 2.19 0.05
C ALA A 88 11.81 2.63 -1.19
N ASN A 89 11.61 1.94 -2.32
CA ASN A 89 12.25 2.31 -3.59
C ASN A 89 11.75 3.68 -4.09
N ALA A 90 10.43 3.90 -4.10
CA ALA A 90 9.85 5.17 -4.53
C ALA A 90 10.35 6.35 -3.67
N LEU A 91 10.48 6.15 -2.35
CA LEU A 91 11.07 7.15 -1.47
C LEU A 91 12.53 7.45 -1.84
N GLY A 92 13.34 6.41 -2.08
CA GLY A 92 14.73 6.56 -2.52
C GLY A 92 14.86 7.34 -3.83
N ASP A 93 14.01 7.03 -4.80
CA ASP A 93 13.99 7.70 -6.09
C ASP A 93 13.54 9.18 -5.97
N LEU A 94 12.49 9.45 -5.20
CA LEU A 94 12.03 10.82 -4.92
C LEU A 94 13.11 11.65 -4.21
N MET A 95 13.82 11.06 -3.25
CA MET A 95 14.96 11.71 -2.60
C MET A 95 16.09 12.01 -3.58
N ALA A 96 16.43 11.07 -4.47
CA ALA A 96 17.47 11.27 -5.49
C ALA A 96 17.09 12.41 -6.45
N ILE A 97 15.83 12.47 -6.89
CA ILE A 97 15.29 13.55 -7.72
C ILE A 97 15.38 14.89 -6.97
N GLY A 98 14.97 14.93 -5.70
CA GLY A 98 15.04 16.14 -4.88
C GLY A 98 16.48 16.66 -4.71
N ILE A 99 17.44 15.76 -4.47
CA ILE A 99 18.88 16.10 -4.36
C ILE A 99 19.40 16.69 -5.69
N GLN A 100 19.03 16.08 -6.82
CA GLN A 100 19.40 16.58 -8.15
C GLN A 100 18.83 17.98 -8.41
N GLN A 101 17.55 18.19 -8.08
CA GLN A 101 16.87 19.48 -8.28
C GLN A 101 17.39 20.57 -7.34
N ALA A 102 17.82 20.23 -6.13
CA ALA A 102 18.39 21.17 -5.17
C ALA A 102 19.81 21.64 -5.54
N GLY A 103 20.39 21.15 -6.66
CA GLY A 103 21.72 21.56 -7.10
C GLY A 103 22.84 21.15 -6.15
N MET A 104 22.58 20.20 -5.24
CA MET A 104 23.57 19.61 -4.34
C MET A 104 24.46 18.64 -5.14
N ALA A 105 25.23 19.18 -6.08
CA ALA A 105 26.36 18.46 -6.65
C ALA A 105 27.33 18.14 -5.50
N ARG A 106 27.61 16.85 -5.28
CA ARG A 106 28.68 16.41 -4.37
C ARG A 106 29.96 17.12 -4.79
N HIS A 107 30.49 17.97 -3.90
CA HIS A 107 31.86 18.46 -3.94
C HIS A 107 32.84 17.35 -3.59
#